data_AF-A0A9Q1Q8P2-F1
#
_entry.id   AF-A0A9Q1Q8P2-F1
#
_cell.length_a   1.000
_cell.length_b   1.000
_cell.length_c   1.000
_cell.angle_alpha   90.00
_cell.angle_beta   90.00
_cell.angle_gamma   90.00
#
_symmetry.space_group_name_H-M   'P 1'
#
loop_
_entity.id
_entity.type
_entity.pdbx_description
1 polymer ?
#
loop_
_entity_poly.entity_id
_entity_poly.type
_entity_poly.pdbx_seq_one_letter_code
_entity_poly.pdbx_strand_id
1 'polypeptide(L)'
;MWLNMAFQCATFIGTVTYMSPERIRNESYSYPADIWSLGLALFECGTGEFPYTANDGPVTLMLQIVDDPSPSPSREKFSSEFCSFIDACLQKDPDARPTADQLLSHPFIKKHENSQVDLEAFVGSVFDPVQRLKDLADMLTIHYYLLFDGPDEDWPHMKSLYDERSIFSFTGKQYAGQNDVFATLSDIRRKLKGEWPPEMLVHVVEKLQCRAHGEGGVAIRVSGSFIVGNHFIICGDGVQVEGLPNFRDLSIDIASRRMGTFKEQFIIEPGDGIGCFRIVNQELYVMKS
;
A
#
# COMPACT_ATOMS: atom_id res chain seq x y z
N MET A 1 24.97 25.16 19.30
CA MET A 1 25.24 24.10 18.32
C MET A 1 24.12 23.04 18.31
N TRP A 2 22.85 23.45 18.48
CA TRP A 2 21.67 22.56 18.51
C TRP A 2 20.49 23.11 17.68
N LEU A 3 20.70 24.21 16.95
CA LEU A 3 19.63 24.97 16.29
C LEU A 3 19.66 24.91 14.75
N ASN A 4 20.64 24.22 14.14
CA ASN A 4 20.76 24.14 12.68
C ASN A 4 20.20 22.85 12.06
N MET A 5 19.42 22.06 12.81
CA MET A 5 18.83 20.80 12.32
C MET A 5 17.30 20.84 12.21
N ALA A 6 16.70 22.04 12.20
CA ALA A 6 15.24 22.21 12.23
C ALA A 6 14.61 22.58 10.88
N PHE A 7 15.36 22.57 9.78
CA PHE A 7 14.81 22.87 8.45
C PHE A 7 15.27 21.83 7.42
N GLN A 8 14.62 20.66 7.44
CA GLN A 8 14.20 19.92 6.25
C GLN A 8 13.55 18.58 6.65
N CYS A 9 12.39 18.33 6.07
CA CYS A 9 11.64 17.07 5.98
C CYS A 9 10.82 16.64 7.22
N ALA A 10 9.52 16.47 6.98
CA ALA A 10 8.53 15.83 7.86
C ALA A 10 8.77 14.30 8.05
N THR A 11 10.01 13.83 7.92
CA THR A 11 10.42 12.41 7.98
C THR A 11 11.20 12.06 9.25
N PHE A 12 11.47 13.02 10.15
CA PHE A 12 12.29 12.78 11.35
C PHE A 12 11.61 11.87 12.39
N ILE A 13 10.28 11.95 12.52
CA ILE A 13 9.54 11.22 13.56
C ILE A 13 9.61 9.70 13.33
N GLY A 14 9.44 9.25 12.07
CA GLY A 14 9.46 7.82 11.75
C GLY A 14 10.83 7.13 11.92
N THR A 15 11.93 7.88 11.84
CA THR A 15 13.29 7.31 11.93
C THR A 15 13.79 7.18 13.37
N VAL A 16 13.26 7.98 14.31
CA VAL A 16 13.74 8.02 15.70
C VAL A 16 13.07 6.98 16.59
N THR A 17 11.82 6.58 16.28
CA THR A 17 11.00 5.74 17.17
C THR A 17 11.67 4.44 17.60
N TYR A 18 12.43 3.81 16.70
CA TYR A 18 13.11 2.53 16.98
C TYR A 18 14.61 2.68 17.19
N MET A 19 15.11 3.91 17.35
CA MET A 19 16.54 4.19 17.49
C MET A 19 17.08 3.70 18.83
N SER A 20 18.30 3.15 18.82
CA SER A 20 18.97 2.67 20.04
C SER A 20 19.57 3.81 20.89
N PRO A 21 19.78 3.60 22.20
CA PRO A 21 20.29 4.64 23.10
C PRO A 21 21.65 5.23 22.67
N GLU A 22 22.58 4.39 22.21
CA GLU A 22 23.91 4.79 21.74
C GLU A 22 23.82 5.65 20.47
N ARG A 23 22.87 5.35 19.57
CA ARG A 23 22.63 6.17 18.38
C ARG A 23 22.10 7.55 18.74
N ILE A 24 21.21 7.63 19.73
CA ILE A 24 20.67 8.91 20.23
C ILE A 24 21.77 9.74 20.90
N ARG A 25 22.69 9.09 21.63
CA ARG A 25 23.88 9.73 22.22
C ARG A 25 24.96 10.08 21.20
N ASN A 26 24.75 9.77 19.91
CA ASN A 26 25.70 9.97 18.83
C ASN A 26 27.05 9.25 19.09
N GLU A 27 26.98 8.08 19.71
CA GLU A 27 28.10 7.16 19.92
C GLU A 27 28.30 6.28 18.67
N SER A 28 29.43 5.57 18.61
CA SER A 28 29.67 4.61 17.53
C SER A 28 28.64 3.49 17.59
N TYR A 29 27.91 3.25 16.50
CA TYR A 29 26.92 2.20 16.41
C TYR A 29 27.26 1.21 15.31
N SER A 30 26.77 -0.02 15.46
CA SER A 30 26.95 -1.12 14.51
C SER A 30 25.73 -2.05 14.62
N TYR A 31 25.88 -3.33 14.32
CA TYR A 31 24.81 -4.34 14.35
C TYR A 31 23.98 -4.41 15.65
N PRO A 32 24.51 -4.16 16.88
CA PRO A 32 23.69 -4.17 18.09
C PRO A 32 22.56 -3.14 18.10
N ALA A 33 22.68 -2.05 17.32
CA ALA A 33 21.62 -1.05 17.20
C ALA A 33 20.37 -1.62 16.52
N ASP A 34 20.53 -2.51 15.53
CA ASP A 34 19.40 -3.15 14.85
C ASP A 34 18.71 -4.19 15.75
N ILE A 35 19.46 -4.83 16.66
CA ILE A 35 18.90 -5.74 17.67
C ILE A 35 17.95 -4.99 18.62
N TRP A 36 18.30 -3.76 18.99
CA TRP A 36 17.41 -2.91 19.78
C TRP A 36 16.12 -2.58 19.01
N SER A 37 16.25 -2.14 17.75
CA SER A 37 15.09 -1.82 16.90
C SER A 37 14.17 -3.03 16.72
N LEU A 38 14.74 -4.22 16.52
CA LEU A 38 13.98 -5.48 16.48
C LEU A 38 13.23 -5.75 17.78
N GLY A 39 13.87 -5.55 18.93
CA GLY A 39 13.24 -5.74 20.24
C GLY A 39 12.02 -4.84 20.43
N LEU A 40 12.11 -3.56 20.03
CA LEU A 40 10.99 -2.62 20.11
C LEU A 40 9.86 -2.99 19.16
N ALA A 41 10.18 -3.37 17.92
CA ALA A 41 9.18 -3.81 16.94
C ALA A 41 8.42 -5.06 17.41
N LEU A 42 9.15 -6.06 17.94
CA LEU A 42 8.52 -7.27 18.46
C LEU A 42 7.71 -7.02 19.73
N PHE A 43 8.17 -6.11 20.60
CA PHE A 43 7.38 -5.67 21.75
C PHE A 43 6.04 -5.11 21.28
N GLU A 44 6.06 -4.13 20.38
CA GLU A 44 4.87 -3.46 19.86
C GLU A 44 3.94 -4.43 19.13
N CYS A 45 4.47 -5.32 18.29
CA CYS A 45 3.67 -6.36 17.64
C CYS A 45 3.02 -7.31 18.66
N GLY A 46 3.71 -7.63 19.76
CA GLY A 46 3.19 -8.51 20.81
C GLY A 46 2.13 -7.85 21.68
N THR A 47 2.32 -6.59 22.07
CA THR A 47 1.44 -5.85 22.98
C THR A 47 0.33 -5.08 22.28
N GLY A 48 0.51 -4.76 20.99
CA GLY A 48 -0.33 -3.83 20.23
C GLY A 48 -0.04 -2.35 20.53
N GLU A 49 0.93 -2.06 21.38
CA GLU A 49 1.24 -0.70 21.85
C GLU A 49 2.76 -0.49 21.94
N PHE A 50 3.23 0.63 21.39
CA PHE A 50 4.63 1.03 21.50
C PHE A 50 4.99 1.36 22.98
N PRO A 51 6.12 0.88 23.51
CA PRO A 51 6.41 0.94 24.95
C PRO A 51 6.70 2.34 25.52
N TYR A 52 6.91 3.35 24.66
CA TYR A 52 7.22 4.72 25.08
C TYR A 52 6.18 5.72 24.57
N THR A 53 6.13 6.90 25.16
CA THR A 53 5.15 7.92 24.81
C THR A 53 5.65 8.77 23.64
N ALA A 54 5.37 8.34 22.40
CA ALA A 54 5.81 9.06 21.20
C ALA A 54 5.07 10.40 20.96
N ASN A 55 3.91 10.61 21.59
CA ASN A 55 3.04 11.77 21.34
C ASN A 55 3.55 13.09 21.95
N ASP A 56 4.49 13.03 22.91
CA ASP A 56 5.05 14.21 23.59
C ASP A 56 6.25 14.82 22.83
N GLY A 57 6.44 14.42 21.58
CA GLY A 57 7.47 14.93 20.67
C GLY A 57 8.78 14.14 20.70
N PRO A 58 9.61 14.30 19.65
CA PRO A 58 10.79 13.46 19.42
C PRO A 58 11.86 13.58 20.49
N VAL A 59 12.02 14.75 21.13
CA VAL A 59 13.00 14.96 22.20
C VAL A 59 12.61 14.20 23.46
N THR A 60 11.34 14.22 23.83
CA THR A 60 10.81 13.48 24.99
C THR A 60 11.03 11.99 24.80
N LEU A 61 10.67 11.46 23.62
CA LEU A 61 10.90 10.07 23.27
C LEU A 61 12.38 9.66 23.35
N MET A 62 13.28 10.49 22.81
CA MET A 62 14.72 10.24 22.90
C MET A 62 15.20 10.15 24.36
N LEU A 63 14.73 11.05 25.23
CA LEU A 63 15.06 11.02 26.65
C LEU A 63 14.54 9.74 27.32
N GLN A 64 13.30 9.31 27.04
CA GLN A 64 12.78 8.04 27.58
C GLN A 64 13.62 6.84 27.12
N ILE A 65 14.00 6.80 25.84
CA ILE A 65 14.86 5.73 25.31
C ILE A 65 16.25 5.75 25.97
N VAL A 66 16.75 6.90 26.41
CA VAL A 66 18.08 7.00 27.02
C VAL A 66 18.06 6.79 28.54
N ASP A 67 17.06 7.31 29.23
CA ASP A 67 17.03 7.47 30.70
C ASP A 67 16.05 6.53 31.40
N ASP A 68 14.90 6.21 30.80
CA ASP A 68 13.92 5.32 31.42
C ASP A 68 14.42 3.87 31.41
N PRO A 69 14.00 3.03 32.38
CA PRO A 69 14.26 1.59 32.33
C PRO A 69 13.84 0.97 31.01
N SER A 70 14.58 -0.06 30.57
CA SER A 70 14.18 -0.82 29.39
C SER A 70 12.80 -1.45 29.59
N PRO A 71 11.92 -1.40 28.59
CA PRO A 71 10.58 -1.95 28.71
C PRO A 71 10.64 -3.47 28.66
N SER A 72 9.76 -4.11 29.42
CA SER A 72 9.58 -5.56 29.44
C SER A 72 8.09 -5.86 29.29
N PRO A 73 7.70 -6.82 28.44
CA PRO A 73 6.31 -7.23 28.32
C PRO A 73 5.84 -7.91 29.62
N SER A 74 4.52 -7.87 29.88
CA SER A 74 3.95 -8.47 31.10
C SER A 74 4.15 -9.98 31.12
N ARG A 75 4.85 -10.48 32.16
CA ARG A 75 5.10 -11.92 32.37
C ARG A 75 3.83 -12.72 32.67
N GLU A 76 2.72 -12.05 32.97
CA GLU A 76 1.41 -12.69 33.16
C GLU A 76 0.69 -12.94 31.82
N LYS A 77 0.93 -12.07 30.82
CA LYS A 77 0.27 -12.13 29.51
C LYS A 77 1.10 -12.87 28.46
N PHE A 78 2.41 -12.85 28.58
CA PHE A 78 3.33 -13.40 27.58
C PHE A 78 4.15 -14.56 28.14
N SER A 79 4.61 -15.43 27.23
CA SER A 79 5.47 -16.55 27.60
C SER A 79 6.80 -16.07 28.18
N SER A 80 7.36 -16.83 29.12
CA SER A 80 8.67 -16.54 29.71
C SER A 80 9.77 -16.39 28.65
N GLU A 81 9.70 -17.20 27.60
CA GLU A 81 10.66 -17.22 26.51
C GLU A 81 10.55 -15.94 25.67
N PHE A 82 9.34 -15.46 25.37
CA PHE A 82 9.14 -14.18 24.68
C PHE A 82 9.65 -13.02 25.52
N CYS A 83 9.25 -12.94 26.80
CA CYS A 83 9.75 -11.91 27.71
C CYS A 83 11.29 -11.91 27.75
N SER A 84 11.91 -13.08 27.93
CA SER A 84 13.38 -13.18 27.96
C SER A 84 14.07 -12.78 26.65
N PHE A 85 13.44 -13.03 25.49
CA PHE A 85 13.96 -12.61 24.20
C PHE A 85 13.94 -11.08 24.05
N ILE A 86 12.82 -10.45 24.42
CA ILE A 86 12.66 -8.99 24.40
C ILE A 86 13.62 -8.33 25.39
N ASP A 87 13.72 -8.87 26.61
CA ASP A 87 14.66 -8.40 27.64
C ASP A 87 16.11 -8.44 27.12
N ALA A 88 16.49 -9.50 26.40
CA ALA A 88 17.83 -9.63 25.82
C ALA A 88 18.08 -8.60 24.70
N CYS A 89 17.08 -8.32 23.85
CA CYS A 89 17.21 -7.35 22.77
C CYS A 89 17.29 -5.90 23.30
N LEU A 90 16.54 -5.59 24.36
CA LEU A 90 16.37 -4.25 24.90
C LEU A 90 17.35 -3.91 26.03
N GLN A 91 18.58 -4.40 25.96
CA GLN A 91 19.65 -3.96 26.85
C GLN A 91 20.15 -2.57 26.43
N LYS A 92 20.22 -1.60 27.35
CA LYS A 92 20.70 -0.25 27.03
C LYS A 92 22.17 -0.26 26.60
N ASP A 93 22.98 -1.06 27.29
CA ASP A 93 24.37 -1.31 26.92
C ASP A 93 24.42 -2.15 25.62
N PRO A 94 24.97 -1.62 24.52
CA PRO A 94 25.09 -2.36 23.26
C PRO A 94 25.97 -3.61 23.37
N ASP A 95 26.98 -3.62 24.25
CA ASP A 95 27.89 -4.77 24.42
C ASP A 95 27.22 -5.92 25.19
N ALA A 96 26.17 -5.61 25.96
CA ALA A 96 25.35 -6.60 26.66
C ALA A 96 24.26 -7.23 25.75
N ARG A 97 24.02 -6.66 24.56
CA ARG A 97 23.05 -7.23 23.62
C ARG A 97 23.66 -8.44 22.90
N PRO A 98 22.91 -9.54 22.75
CA PRO A 98 23.37 -10.67 21.96
C PRO A 98 23.46 -10.30 20.47
N THR A 99 24.35 -10.97 19.75
CA THR A 99 24.39 -10.88 18.29
C THR A 99 23.18 -11.58 17.66
N ALA A 100 22.89 -11.29 16.39
CA ALA A 100 21.85 -11.99 15.64
C ALA A 100 22.04 -13.51 15.65
N ASP A 101 23.27 -13.99 15.48
CA ASP A 101 23.61 -15.43 15.53
C ASP A 101 23.30 -16.05 16.89
N GLN A 102 23.55 -15.33 17.99
CA GLN A 102 23.20 -15.78 19.34
C GLN A 102 21.68 -15.82 19.54
N LEU A 103 20.95 -14.82 19.03
CA LEU A 103 19.49 -14.78 19.10
C LEU A 103 18.80 -15.88 18.30
N LEU A 104 19.38 -16.32 17.17
CA LEU A 104 18.88 -17.49 16.41
C LEU A 104 18.89 -18.78 17.24
N SER A 105 19.76 -18.85 18.25
CA SER A 105 19.84 -19.97 19.19
C SER A 105 18.97 -19.78 20.45
N HIS A 106 18.27 -18.65 20.58
CA HIS A 106 17.46 -18.35 21.76
C HIS A 106 16.24 -19.29 21.87
N PRO A 107 15.83 -19.72 23.09
CA PRO A 107 14.69 -20.62 23.28
C PRO A 107 13.39 -20.19 22.59
N PHE A 108 13.11 -18.89 22.56
CA PHE A 108 11.95 -18.33 21.84
C PHE A 108 11.96 -18.68 20.34
N ILE A 109 13.08 -18.45 19.65
CA ILE A 109 13.22 -18.76 18.22
C ILE A 109 13.20 -20.27 18.01
N LYS A 110 13.96 -21.04 18.80
CA LYS A 110 14.02 -22.50 18.68
C LYS A 110 12.68 -23.20 18.91
N LYS A 111 11.83 -22.67 19.79
CA LYS A 111 10.48 -23.17 20.00
C LYS A 111 9.60 -23.00 18.76
N HIS A 112 9.80 -21.93 18.00
CA HIS A 112 8.96 -21.57 16.85
C HIS A 112 9.58 -21.89 15.48
N GLU A 113 10.84 -22.35 15.44
CA GLU A 113 11.59 -22.68 14.21
C GLU A 113 10.85 -23.69 13.30
N ASN A 114 10.10 -24.63 13.89
CA ASN A 114 9.31 -25.62 13.16
C ASN A 114 7.80 -25.51 13.43
N SER A 115 7.35 -24.38 13.99
CA SER A 115 5.92 -24.15 14.21
C SER A 115 5.21 -23.95 12.87
N GLN A 116 4.21 -24.77 12.57
CA GLN A 116 3.31 -24.51 11.46
C GLN A 116 2.24 -23.51 11.93
N VAL A 117 2.52 -22.23 11.73
CA VAL A 117 1.55 -21.15 11.92
C VAL A 117 0.93 -20.86 10.56
N ASP A 118 -0.40 -21.00 10.48
CA ASP A 118 -1.15 -20.61 9.28
C ASP A 118 -1.32 -19.09 9.26
N LEU A 119 -0.29 -18.41 8.76
CA LEU A 119 -0.26 -16.95 8.63
C LEU A 119 -1.31 -16.46 7.63
N GLU A 120 -1.63 -17.26 6.61
CA GLU A 120 -2.62 -16.92 5.60
C GLU A 120 -4.02 -16.84 6.22
N ALA A 121 -4.42 -17.86 6.99
CA ALA A 121 -5.69 -17.85 7.71
C ALA A 121 -5.76 -16.74 8.77
N PHE A 122 -4.67 -16.50 9.51
CA PHE A 122 -4.62 -15.41 10.50
C PHE A 122 -4.81 -14.05 9.82
N VAL A 123 -4.06 -13.75 8.77
CA VAL A 123 -4.18 -12.49 8.02
C VAL A 123 -5.58 -12.36 7.41
N GLY A 124 -6.11 -13.42 6.83
CA GLY A 124 -7.48 -13.46 6.31
C GLY A 124 -8.54 -13.17 7.37
N SER A 125 -8.31 -13.58 8.62
CA SER A 125 -9.23 -13.32 9.74
C SER A 125 -9.15 -11.89 10.31
N VAL A 126 -8.01 -11.22 10.11
CA VAL A 126 -7.75 -9.86 10.63
C VAL A 126 -8.05 -8.79 9.56
N PHE A 127 -8.18 -9.17 8.29
CA PHE A 127 -8.35 -8.21 7.19
C PHE A 127 -9.72 -7.51 7.22
N ASP A 128 -9.69 -6.18 7.35
CA ASP A 128 -10.87 -5.32 7.30
C ASP A 128 -11.43 -5.24 5.86
N PRO A 129 -12.71 -5.58 5.62
CA PRO A 129 -13.37 -5.37 4.34
C PRO A 129 -13.20 -3.95 3.78
N VAL A 130 -13.12 -2.93 4.65
CA VAL A 130 -12.89 -1.54 4.25
C VAL A 130 -11.48 -1.34 3.70
N GLN A 131 -10.46 -1.95 4.32
CA GLN A 131 -9.09 -1.86 3.83
C GLN A 131 -8.95 -2.55 2.47
N ARG A 132 -9.57 -3.71 2.30
CA ARG A 132 -9.61 -4.40 1.01
C ARG A 132 -10.26 -3.56 -0.10
N LEU A 133 -11.31 -2.81 0.23
CA LEU A 133 -11.93 -1.89 -0.73
C LEU A 133 -11.00 -0.72 -1.10
N LYS A 134 -10.22 -0.20 -0.13
CA LYS A 134 -9.21 0.84 -0.39
C LYS A 134 -8.10 0.34 -1.30
N ASP A 135 -7.54 -0.84 -1.01
CA ASP A 135 -6.46 -1.42 -1.82
C ASP A 135 -6.90 -1.66 -3.28
N LEU A 136 -8.15 -2.12 -3.48
CA LEU A 136 -8.75 -2.26 -4.81
C LEU A 136 -8.98 -0.91 -5.50
N ALA A 137 -9.40 0.12 -4.76
CA ALA A 137 -9.58 1.46 -5.27
C ALA A 137 -8.24 2.08 -5.71
N ASP A 138 -7.19 1.92 -4.91
CA ASP A 138 -5.85 2.39 -5.23
C ASP A 138 -5.29 1.67 -6.47
N MET A 139 -5.47 0.35 -6.55
CA MET A 139 -5.05 -0.44 -7.72
C MET A 139 -5.73 0.02 -9.02
N LEU A 140 -7.05 0.23 -9.00
CA LEU A 140 -7.77 0.75 -10.17
C LEU A 140 -7.41 2.21 -10.47
N THR A 141 -7.13 3.02 -9.46
CA THR A 141 -6.68 4.40 -9.63
C THR A 141 -5.34 4.44 -10.34
N ILE A 142 -4.39 3.60 -9.93
CA ILE A 142 -3.08 3.45 -10.59
C ILE A 142 -3.28 2.96 -12.03
N HIS A 143 -4.14 1.97 -12.26
CA HIS A 143 -4.44 1.48 -13.60
C HIS A 143 -4.92 2.60 -14.53
N TYR A 144 -5.97 3.32 -14.13
CA TYR A 144 -6.52 4.41 -14.94
C TYR A 144 -5.52 5.55 -15.11
N TYR A 145 -4.84 5.95 -14.05
CA TYR A 145 -3.81 6.98 -14.11
C TYR A 145 -2.73 6.62 -15.14
N LEU A 146 -2.14 5.43 -15.05
CA LEU A 146 -1.09 5.00 -15.99
C LEU A 146 -1.58 4.93 -17.45
N LEU A 147 -2.83 4.53 -17.67
CA LEU A 147 -3.41 4.38 -18.99
C LEU A 147 -3.67 5.74 -19.68
N PHE A 148 -4.15 6.73 -18.93
CA PHE A 148 -4.60 8.01 -19.49
C PHE A 148 -3.57 9.13 -19.32
N ASP A 149 -3.02 9.30 -18.12
CA ASP A 149 -2.29 10.52 -17.73
C ASP A 149 -0.84 10.25 -17.25
N GLY A 150 -0.51 8.99 -16.97
CA GLY A 150 0.76 8.63 -16.34
C GLY A 150 1.97 8.83 -17.26
N PRO A 151 3.14 9.16 -16.69
CA PRO A 151 4.38 9.33 -17.45
C PRO A 151 4.83 8.00 -18.08
N ASP A 152 5.63 8.07 -19.14
CA ASP A 152 6.12 6.87 -19.84
C ASP A 152 7.08 6.04 -18.98
N GLU A 153 7.77 6.68 -18.04
CA GLU A 153 8.70 6.04 -17.09
C GLU A 153 7.97 5.05 -16.15
N ASP A 154 6.74 5.38 -15.75
CA ASP A 154 5.95 4.55 -14.83
C ASP A 154 5.10 3.50 -15.55
N TRP A 155 4.94 3.60 -16.87
CA TRP A 155 4.12 2.67 -17.67
C TRP A 155 4.45 1.18 -17.45
N PRO A 156 5.71 0.74 -17.28
CA PRO A 156 6.03 -0.66 -17.00
C PRO A 156 5.32 -1.23 -15.76
N HIS A 157 4.93 -0.41 -14.78
CA HIS A 157 4.16 -0.85 -13.61
C HIS A 157 2.78 -1.39 -13.98
N MET A 158 2.17 -0.95 -15.08
CA MET A 158 0.89 -1.51 -15.55
C MET A 158 0.98 -3.03 -15.73
N LYS A 159 2.15 -3.54 -16.11
CA LYS A 159 2.39 -4.97 -16.33
C LYS A 159 2.23 -5.79 -15.04
N SER A 160 2.57 -5.24 -13.88
CA SER A 160 2.52 -5.96 -12.60
C SER A 160 1.09 -6.24 -12.13
N LEU A 161 0.10 -5.52 -12.66
CA LEU A 161 -1.32 -5.71 -12.34
C LEU A 161 -1.91 -6.99 -12.97
N TYR A 162 -1.20 -7.63 -13.90
CA TYR A 162 -1.64 -8.82 -14.63
C TYR A 162 -0.64 -9.98 -14.45
N ASP A 163 -1.07 -11.19 -14.77
CA ASP A 163 -0.25 -12.40 -14.81
C ASP A 163 -0.48 -13.23 -16.09
N GLU A 164 0.09 -14.43 -16.15
CA GLU A 164 -0.04 -15.32 -17.31
C GLU A 164 -1.44 -15.90 -17.52
N ARG A 165 -2.33 -15.80 -16.51
CA ARG A 165 -3.73 -16.25 -16.58
C ARG A 165 -4.68 -15.11 -16.93
N SER A 166 -4.21 -13.86 -16.80
CA SER A 166 -4.99 -12.67 -17.12
C SER A 166 -5.52 -12.67 -18.55
N ILE A 167 -6.77 -12.27 -18.70
CA ILE A 167 -7.43 -12.08 -20.00
C ILE A 167 -7.87 -10.64 -20.12
N PHE A 168 -7.49 -9.98 -21.22
CA PHE A 168 -8.04 -8.69 -21.62
C PHE A 168 -8.91 -8.86 -22.86
N SER A 169 -10.15 -8.38 -22.79
CA SER A 169 -11.07 -8.36 -23.92
C SER A 169 -11.31 -6.93 -24.37
N PHE A 170 -11.00 -6.62 -25.62
CA PHE A 170 -11.23 -5.30 -26.21
C PHE A 170 -11.88 -5.44 -27.59
N THR A 171 -13.04 -4.79 -27.78
CA THR A 171 -13.76 -4.80 -29.07
C THR A 171 -14.09 -6.21 -29.61
N GLY A 172 -14.38 -7.16 -28.70
CA GLY A 172 -14.70 -8.54 -29.05
C GLY A 172 -13.49 -9.43 -29.38
N LYS A 173 -12.26 -8.91 -29.24
CA LYS A 173 -11.02 -9.69 -29.30
C LYS A 173 -10.50 -9.96 -27.89
N GLN A 174 -9.90 -11.13 -27.69
CA GLN A 174 -9.28 -11.52 -26.43
C GLN A 174 -7.77 -11.60 -26.58
N TYR A 175 -7.08 -11.17 -25.52
CA TYR A 175 -5.64 -11.14 -25.37
C TYR A 175 -5.31 -11.81 -24.04
N ALA A 176 -4.53 -12.88 -24.07
CA ALA A 176 -4.28 -13.72 -22.89
C ALA A 176 -2.81 -13.65 -22.49
N GLY A 177 -2.58 -13.57 -21.19
CA GLY A 177 -1.26 -13.49 -20.59
C GLY A 177 -0.72 -12.07 -20.49
N GLN A 178 0.11 -11.85 -19.48
CA GLN A 178 0.62 -10.56 -19.04
C GLN A 178 1.22 -9.73 -20.19
N ASN A 179 1.98 -10.36 -21.07
CA ASN A 179 2.67 -9.68 -22.18
C ASN A 179 1.71 -9.17 -23.25
N ASP A 180 0.74 -9.99 -23.66
CA ASP A 180 -0.23 -9.63 -24.71
C ASP A 180 -1.23 -8.58 -24.23
N VAL A 181 -1.64 -8.69 -22.96
CA VAL A 181 -2.46 -7.67 -22.28
C VAL A 181 -1.71 -6.34 -22.26
N PHE A 182 -0.46 -6.33 -21.78
CA PHE A 182 0.35 -5.12 -21.70
C PHE A 182 0.61 -4.49 -23.08
N ALA A 183 0.92 -5.29 -24.10
CA ALA A 183 1.12 -4.82 -25.46
C ALA A 183 -0.16 -4.15 -26.02
N THR A 184 -1.32 -4.77 -25.79
CA THR A 184 -2.60 -4.24 -26.26
C THR A 184 -2.98 -2.94 -25.52
N LEU A 185 -2.79 -2.90 -24.20
CA LEU A 185 -3.00 -1.67 -23.42
C LEU A 185 -2.03 -0.56 -23.83
N SER A 186 -0.79 -0.90 -24.23
CA SER A 186 0.18 0.08 -24.75
C SER A 186 -0.29 0.69 -26.07
N ASP A 187 -0.90 -0.12 -26.94
CA ASP A 187 -1.50 0.36 -28.19
C ASP A 187 -2.70 1.27 -27.94
N ILE A 188 -3.55 0.93 -26.96
CA ILE A 188 -4.66 1.77 -26.53
C ILE A 188 -4.13 3.10 -25.97
N ARG A 189 -3.19 3.06 -25.03
CA ARG A 189 -2.54 4.24 -24.43
C ARG A 189 -1.97 5.18 -25.49
N ARG A 190 -1.25 4.64 -26.48
CA ARG A 190 -0.68 5.43 -27.58
C ARG A 190 -1.75 6.06 -28.47
N LYS A 191 -2.86 5.37 -28.73
CA LYS A 191 -4.00 5.94 -29.47
C LYS A 191 -4.69 7.05 -28.66
N LEU A 192 -4.80 6.89 -27.35
CA LEU A 192 -5.34 7.90 -26.45
C LEU A 192 -4.42 9.14 -26.35
N LYS A 193 -3.09 8.96 -26.39
CA LYS A 193 -2.10 10.06 -26.43
C LYS A 193 -1.95 10.75 -27.80
N GLY A 194 -2.63 10.30 -28.85
CA GLY A 194 -2.45 10.81 -30.22
C GLY A 194 -2.79 12.29 -30.42
N GLU A 195 -2.72 12.77 -31.67
CA GLU A 195 -3.04 14.16 -32.03
C GLU A 195 -4.55 14.44 -31.87
N TRP A 196 -4.96 14.84 -30.68
CA TRP A 196 -6.25 15.46 -30.43
C TRP A 196 -6.13 16.98 -30.67
N PRO A 197 -7.23 17.69 -31.00
CA PRO A 197 -7.30 19.16 -30.90
C PRO A 197 -6.81 19.64 -29.52
N PRO A 198 -6.61 20.94 -29.24
CA PRO A 198 -6.06 21.42 -27.96
C PRO A 198 -6.88 21.07 -26.70
N GLU A 199 -7.94 20.28 -26.83
CA GLU A 199 -8.78 19.76 -25.79
C GLU A 199 -8.46 18.26 -25.58
N MET A 200 -8.16 17.85 -24.35
CA MET A 200 -7.81 16.46 -24.03
C MET A 200 -9.04 15.55 -24.03
N LEU A 201 -8.83 14.26 -24.29
CA LEU A 201 -9.87 13.26 -24.06
C LEU A 201 -9.99 13.04 -22.54
N VAL A 202 -11.16 13.35 -21.99
CA VAL A 202 -11.46 13.17 -20.57
C VAL A 202 -12.28 11.91 -20.38
N HIS A 203 -11.79 11.03 -19.51
CA HIS A 203 -12.49 9.83 -19.07
C HIS A 203 -13.40 10.16 -17.88
N VAL A 204 -14.70 10.06 -18.08
CA VAL A 204 -15.70 10.32 -17.04
C VAL A 204 -16.30 9.00 -16.59
N VAL A 205 -15.99 8.57 -15.37
CA VAL A 205 -16.69 7.46 -14.73
C VAL A 205 -18.04 7.98 -14.23
N GLU A 206 -19.15 7.36 -14.64
CA GLU A 206 -20.52 7.75 -14.24
C GLU A 206 -21.15 6.78 -13.23
N LYS A 207 -20.80 5.49 -13.32
CA LYS A 207 -21.27 4.44 -12.41
C LYS A 207 -20.15 3.47 -12.13
N LEU A 208 -20.04 3.10 -10.85
CA LEU A 208 -19.14 2.07 -10.36
C LEU A 208 -19.93 1.11 -9.46
N GLN A 209 -19.81 -0.19 -9.72
CA GLN A 209 -20.48 -1.24 -8.97
C GLN A 209 -19.48 -2.32 -8.60
N CYS A 210 -19.46 -2.72 -7.33
CA CYS A 210 -18.60 -3.80 -6.83
C CYS A 210 -19.47 -4.95 -6.30
N ARG A 211 -19.07 -6.19 -6.60
CA ARG A 211 -19.68 -7.40 -6.01
C ARG A 211 -18.61 -8.45 -5.72
N ALA A 212 -18.85 -9.30 -4.72
CA ALA A 212 -18.00 -10.45 -4.47
C ALA A 212 -17.98 -11.40 -5.68
N HIS A 213 -16.83 -12.03 -5.91
CA HIS A 213 -16.63 -13.00 -6.99
C HIS A 213 -15.77 -14.16 -6.49
N GLY A 214 -16.29 -15.39 -6.51
CA GLY A 214 -15.56 -16.57 -6.03
C GLY A 214 -15.14 -16.48 -4.56
N GLU A 215 -14.07 -17.20 -4.21
CA GLU A 215 -13.43 -17.12 -2.89
C GLU A 215 -12.37 -16.02 -2.91
N GLY A 216 -12.66 -14.87 -2.29
CA GLY A 216 -11.67 -13.79 -2.17
C GLY A 216 -11.48 -12.90 -3.40
N GLY A 217 -12.25 -13.09 -4.48
CA GLY A 217 -12.26 -12.18 -5.63
C GLY A 217 -13.33 -11.08 -5.54
N VAL A 218 -13.17 -10.04 -6.38
CA VAL A 218 -14.12 -8.93 -6.55
C VAL A 218 -14.34 -8.69 -8.03
N ALA A 219 -15.60 -8.56 -8.43
CA ALA A 219 -15.98 -8.07 -9.74
C ALA A 219 -16.38 -6.60 -9.65
N ILE A 220 -15.68 -5.74 -10.39
CA ILE A 220 -15.91 -4.30 -10.47
C ILE A 220 -16.41 -3.96 -11.87
N ARG A 221 -17.54 -3.25 -11.94
CA ARG A 221 -18.09 -2.73 -13.20
C ARG A 221 -18.05 -1.23 -13.19
N VAL A 222 -17.45 -0.67 -14.22
CA VAL A 222 -17.33 0.76 -14.45
C VAL A 222 -18.05 1.10 -15.74
N SER A 223 -18.82 2.17 -15.75
CA SER A 223 -19.39 2.69 -16.99
C SER A 223 -19.37 4.20 -16.99
N GLY A 224 -19.22 4.79 -18.16
CA GLY A 224 -19.21 6.22 -18.29
C GLY A 224 -18.99 6.70 -19.71
N SER A 225 -18.34 7.85 -19.83
CA SER A 225 -18.27 8.63 -21.06
C SER A 225 -16.87 9.11 -21.36
N PHE A 226 -16.54 9.16 -22.64
CA PHE A 226 -15.43 9.96 -23.12
C PHE A 226 -15.97 11.32 -23.54
N ILE A 227 -15.44 12.39 -22.96
CA ILE A 227 -15.75 13.76 -23.36
C ILE A 227 -14.50 14.48 -23.82
N VAL A 228 -14.68 15.58 -24.56
CA VAL A 228 -13.57 16.47 -24.91
C VAL A 228 -13.47 17.60 -23.87
N GLY A 229 -12.30 17.80 -23.26
CA GLY A 229 -12.09 18.81 -22.21
C GLY A 229 -10.68 18.85 -21.62
N ASN A 230 -10.44 19.75 -20.66
CA ASN A 230 -9.09 20.01 -20.12
C ASN A 230 -8.85 19.46 -18.70
N HIS A 231 -9.80 18.69 -18.15
CA HIS A 231 -9.75 18.23 -16.75
C HIS A 231 -10.30 16.81 -16.61
N PHE A 232 -9.63 15.94 -15.84
CA PHE A 232 -10.14 14.63 -15.41
C PHE A 232 -11.30 14.81 -14.43
N ILE A 233 -12.42 14.08 -14.59
CA ILE A 233 -13.63 14.25 -13.76
C ILE A 233 -14.19 12.88 -13.40
N ILE A 234 -14.25 12.59 -12.09
CA ILE A 234 -14.99 11.44 -11.55
C ILE A 234 -16.42 11.92 -11.26
N CYS A 235 -17.42 11.36 -11.93
CA CYS A 235 -18.82 11.76 -11.78
C CYS A 235 -19.64 10.65 -11.11
N GLY A 236 -20.11 10.86 -9.89
CA GLY A 236 -21.10 9.97 -9.29
C GLY A 236 -21.30 10.23 -7.81
N ASP A 237 -22.24 9.51 -7.19
CA ASP A 237 -22.40 9.47 -5.73
C ASP A 237 -21.29 8.64 -5.03
N GLY A 238 -20.13 8.47 -5.69
CA GLY A 238 -18.97 7.71 -5.22
C GLY A 238 -17.98 8.54 -4.39
N VAL A 239 -16.94 7.87 -3.86
CA VAL A 239 -15.94 8.41 -2.92
C VAL A 239 -15.41 9.77 -3.37
N GLN A 240 -15.78 10.83 -2.63
CA GLN A 240 -15.24 12.17 -2.79
C GLN A 240 -13.87 12.23 -2.11
N VAL A 241 -12.82 12.42 -2.90
CA VAL A 241 -11.47 12.63 -2.37
C VAL A 241 -11.40 14.04 -1.78
N GLU A 242 -10.93 14.15 -0.55
CA GLU A 242 -10.83 15.42 0.18
C GLU A 242 -9.92 16.40 -0.58
N GLY A 243 -10.43 17.60 -0.89
CA GLY A 243 -9.71 18.62 -1.67
C GLY A 243 -10.08 18.70 -3.17
N LEU A 244 -10.91 17.79 -3.69
CA LEU A 244 -11.44 17.87 -5.07
C LEU A 244 -12.84 18.54 -5.10
N PRO A 245 -13.12 19.43 -6.08
CA PRO A 245 -14.38 20.15 -6.19
C PRO A 245 -15.57 19.19 -6.37
N ASN A 246 -16.69 19.50 -5.70
CA ASN A 246 -17.92 18.72 -5.81
C ASN A 246 -18.47 18.83 -7.24
N PHE A 247 -18.78 17.69 -7.87
CA PHE A 247 -19.29 17.63 -9.24
C PHE A 247 -20.59 18.44 -9.44
N ARG A 248 -21.43 18.58 -8.40
CA ARG A 248 -22.66 19.40 -8.49
C ARG A 248 -22.37 20.89 -8.70
N ASP A 249 -21.17 21.34 -8.38
CA ASP A 249 -20.71 22.72 -8.56
C ASP A 249 -20.01 22.95 -9.92
N LEU A 250 -19.70 21.87 -10.65
CA LEU A 250 -19.13 21.89 -11.99
C LEU A 250 -20.28 21.80 -13.02
N SER A 251 -20.67 22.94 -13.60
CA SER A 251 -21.67 23.01 -14.68
C SER A 251 -21.11 22.47 -16.01
N ILE A 252 -20.74 21.19 -16.04
CA ILE A 252 -20.16 20.54 -17.21
C ILE A 252 -21.27 19.85 -17.99
N ASP A 253 -21.57 20.35 -19.17
CA ASP A 253 -22.48 19.72 -20.11
C ASP A 253 -21.82 18.50 -20.77
N ILE A 254 -21.83 17.38 -20.05
CA ILE A 254 -21.31 16.09 -20.50
C ILE A 254 -22.01 15.65 -21.80
N ALA A 255 -23.30 15.98 -21.97
CA ALA A 255 -24.09 15.51 -23.11
C ALA A 255 -23.63 16.15 -24.42
N SER A 256 -23.36 17.46 -24.44
CA SER A 256 -22.91 18.15 -25.66
C SER A 256 -21.45 17.87 -26.04
N ARG A 257 -20.62 17.41 -25.09
CA ARG A 257 -19.19 17.13 -25.31
C ARG A 257 -18.84 15.64 -25.44
N ARG A 258 -19.84 14.76 -25.44
CA ARG A 258 -19.68 13.29 -25.45
C ARG A 258 -19.21 12.78 -26.81
N MET A 259 -18.04 12.15 -26.84
CA MET A 259 -17.48 11.47 -28.02
C MET A 259 -17.82 9.98 -28.07
N GLY A 260 -18.12 9.39 -26.92
CA GLY A 260 -18.50 8.00 -26.81
C GLY A 260 -18.83 7.61 -25.39
N THR A 261 -19.23 6.35 -25.22
CA THR A 261 -19.44 5.74 -23.91
C THR A 261 -18.60 4.48 -23.79
N PHE A 262 -18.31 4.10 -22.56
CA PHE A 262 -17.62 2.85 -22.28
C PHE A 262 -18.35 2.06 -21.20
N LYS A 263 -18.16 0.75 -21.27
CA LYS A 263 -18.45 -0.19 -20.20
C LYS A 263 -17.21 -1.04 -20.00
N GLU A 264 -16.78 -1.13 -18.77
CA GLU A 264 -15.60 -1.88 -18.37
C GLU A 264 -15.93 -2.79 -17.19
N GLN A 265 -15.40 -4.00 -17.21
CA GLN A 265 -15.51 -4.94 -16.10
C GLN A 265 -14.14 -5.48 -15.76
N PHE A 266 -13.80 -5.42 -14.47
CA PHE A 266 -12.63 -6.07 -13.90
C PHE A 266 -13.08 -7.24 -13.03
N ILE A 267 -12.42 -8.38 -13.17
CA ILE A 267 -12.40 -9.45 -12.18
C ILE A 267 -11.02 -9.41 -11.55
N ILE A 268 -10.99 -9.18 -10.25
CA ILE A 268 -9.77 -8.99 -9.47
C ILE A 268 -9.72 -10.09 -8.42
N GLU A 269 -8.57 -10.75 -8.32
CA GLU A 269 -8.32 -11.82 -7.35
C GLU A 269 -7.10 -11.50 -6.50
N PRO A 270 -6.97 -12.10 -5.30
CA PRO A 270 -5.77 -11.99 -4.49
C PRO A 270 -4.55 -12.51 -5.25
N GLY A 271 -3.43 -11.80 -5.16
CA GLY A 271 -2.14 -12.24 -5.69
C GLY A 271 -1.37 -13.10 -4.69
N ASP A 272 -0.13 -13.45 -5.05
CA ASP A 272 0.75 -14.29 -4.22
C ASP A 272 1.27 -13.59 -2.95
N GLY A 273 1.05 -12.27 -2.83
CA GLY A 273 1.45 -11.44 -1.71
C GLY A 273 0.27 -10.85 -0.96
N ILE A 274 0.43 -10.63 0.34
CA ILE A 274 -0.59 -10.01 1.20
C ILE A 274 -0.91 -8.60 0.68
N GLY A 275 -2.20 -8.28 0.53
CA GLY A 275 -2.65 -6.99 0.00
C GLY A 275 -2.33 -6.76 -1.48
N CYS A 276 -1.73 -7.74 -2.15
CA CYS A 276 -1.54 -7.71 -3.60
C CYS A 276 -2.78 -8.24 -4.30
N PHE A 277 -3.20 -7.56 -5.36
CA PHE A 277 -4.32 -7.95 -6.19
C PHE A 277 -3.89 -8.03 -7.65
N ARG A 278 -4.49 -8.96 -8.40
CA ARG A 278 -4.24 -9.15 -9.83
C ARG A 278 -5.54 -9.05 -10.61
N ILE A 279 -5.50 -8.42 -11.77
CA ILE A 279 -6.61 -8.38 -12.72
C ILE A 279 -6.58 -9.69 -13.52
N VAL A 280 -7.48 -10.62 -13.22
CA VAL A 280 -7.56 -11.90 -13.93
C VAL A 280 -8.41 -11.81 -15.19
N ASN A 281 -9.39 -10.91 -15.22
CA ASN A 281 -10.15 -10.61 -16.43
C ASN A 281 -10.49 -9.13 -16.49
N GLN A 282 -10.22 -8.48 -17.62
CA GLN A 282 -10.66 -7.13 -17.92
C GLN A 282 -11.41 -7.14 -19.25
N GLU A 283 -12.64 -6.65 -19.25
CA GLU A 283 -13.45 -6.51 -20.46
C GLU A 283 -13.78 -5.05 -20.71
N LEU A 284 -13.27 -4.48 -21.80
CA LEU A 284 -13.51 -3.10 -22.20
C LEU A 284 -14.33 -3.03 -23.50
N TYR A 285 -15.51 -2.42 -23.39
CA TYR A 285 -16.39 -2.13 -24.51
C TYR A 285 -16.49 -0.61 -24.69
N VAL A 286 -16.08 -0.13 -25.86
CA VAL A 286 -16.22 1.27 -26.26
C VAL A 286 -17.30 1.38 -27.34
N MET A 287 -18.27 2.26 -27.11
CA MET A 287 -19.37 2.55 -28.02
C MET A 287 -19.23 4.00 -28.48
N LYS A 288 -19.16 4.20 -29.79
CA LYS A 288 -19.12 5.55 -30.37
C LYS A 288 -20.54 6.14 -30.36
N SER A 289 -20.65 7.43 -30.00
CA SER A 289 -21.89 8.20 -30.10
C SER A 289 -22.32 8.38 -31.56
#